data_AF-A0A964IJB8-F1
#
_entry.id   AF-A0A964IJB8-F1
#
_cell.length_a   1.000
_cell.length_b   1.000
_cell.length_c   1.000
_cell.angle_alpha   90.00
_cell.angle_beta   90.00
_cell.angle_gamma   90.00
#
_symmetry.space_group_name_H-M   'P 1'
#
loop_
_entity.id
_entity.type
_entity.pdbx_description
1 polymer ?
#
loop_
_entity_poly.entity_id
_entity_poly.type
_entity_poly.pdbx_seq_one_letter_code
_entity_poly.pdbx_strand_id
1 'polypeptide(L)'
;MTAYRMVFLGFGKYVRADRIYAIEPILGEERGSGRRTLVWVEGIAEPVVASRTEDAILHELAGVDAPPPARRPRGKPLAQHPSLFSEG
;
A
#
# COMPACT_ATOMS: atom_id res chain seq x y z
N MET A 1 26.88 8.28 -3.08
CA MET A 1 26.47 7.35 -4.15
C MET A 1 25.21 6.66 -3.65
N THR A 2 24.03 7.14 -4.04
CA THR A 2 22.77 6.55 -3.57
C THR A 2 22.70 5.13 -4.10
N ALA A 3 22.78 4.14 -3.21
CA ALA A 3 22.69 2.74 -3.60
C ALA A 3 21.35 2.51 -4.31
N TYR A 4 21.36 1.82 -5.45
CA TYR A 4 20.13 1.41 -6.14
C TYR A 4 19.34 0.48 -5.23
N ARG A 5 18.32 1.00 -4.54
CA ARG A 5 17.46 0.21 -3.66
C ARG A 5 16.35 -0.46 -4.48
N MET A 6 16.24 -1.78 -4.31
CA MET A 6 15.17 -2.58 -4.88
C MET A 6 14.08 -2.77 -3.82
N VAL A 7 12.83 -2.73 -4.25
CA VAL A 7 11.65 -2.99 -3.42
C VAL A 7 11.02 -4.30 -3.87
N PHE A 8 10.85 -5.23 -2.95
CA PHE A 8 10.19 -6.50 -3.23
C PHE A 8 8.67 -6.33 -3.27
N LEU A 9 8.02 -6.71 -4.38
CA LEU A 9 6.56 -6.60 -4.54
C LEU A 9 5.80 -7.90 -4.27
N GLY A 10 6.53 -8.99 -3.99
CA GLY A 10 5.99 -10.34 -3.84
C GLY A 10 6.08 -11.17 -5.13
N PHE A 11 6.01 -12.50 -5.00
CA PHE A 11 6.10 -13.46 -6.11
C PHE A 11 7.32 -13.25 -7.03
N GLY A 12 8.48 -12.94 -6.46
CA GLY A 12 9.73 -12.72 -7.21
C GLY A 12 9.80 -11.41 -7.99
N LYS A 13 8.79 -10.52 -7.89
CA LYS A 13 8.81 -9.21 -8.54
C LYS A 13 9.56 -8.18 -7.70
N TYR A 14 10.42 -7.41 -8.36
CA TYR A 14 11.16 -6.31 -7.74
C TYR A 14 11.12 -5.08 -8.64
N VAL A 15 11.11 -3.90 -8.03
CA VAL A 15 11.18 -2.62 -8.75
C VAL A 15 12.17 -1.71 -8.06
N ARG A 16 12.70 -0.73 -8.80
CA ARG A 16 13.58 0.28 -8.24
C ARG A 16 12.78 1.27 -7.39
N ALA A 17 13.24 1.51 -6.17
CA ALA A 17 12.60 2.44 -5.24
C ALA A 17 12.47 3.85 -5.82
N ASP A 18 13.49 4.32 -6.54
CA ASP A 18 13.56 5.67 -7.10
C ASP A 18 12.73 5.86 -8.38
N ARG A 19 12.07 4.80 -8.85
CA ARG A 19 11.24 4.80 -10.06
C ARG A 19 9.76 4.57 -9.77
N ILE A 20 9.37 4.40 -8.50
CA ILE A 20 7.97 4.27 -8.11
C ILE A 20 7.36 5.66 -7.96
N TYR A 21 6.31 5.95 -8.73
CA TYR A 21 5.60 7.24 -8.66
C TYR A 21 4.33 7.19 -7.82
N ALA A 22 3.64 6.05 -7.81
CA ALA A 22 2.40 5.90 -7.06
C ALA A 22 2.17 4.45 -6.62
N ILE A 23 1.39 4.31 -5.56
CA ILE A 23 0.99 3.04 -4.97
C ILE A 23 -0.51 3.14 -4.65
N GLU A 24 -1.29 2.18 -5.12
CA GLU A 24 -2.74 2.15 -4.95
C GLU A 24 -3.19 0.79 -4.39
N PRO A 25 -3.86 0.74 -3.23
CA PRO A 25 -4.42 -0.51 -2.73
C PRO A 25 -5.59 -0.97 -3.59
N ILE A 26 -5.62 -2.26 -3.92
CA ILE A 26 -6.73 -2.88 -4.64
C ILE A 26 -7.85 -3.19 -3.65
N LEU A 27 -9.06 -2.69 -3.94
CA LEU A 27 -10.24 -2.80 -3.10
C LEU A 27 -11.31 -3.71 -3.74
N GLY A 28 -12.28 -4.15 -2.93
CA GLY A 28 -13.43 -4.91 -3.42
C GLY A 28 -13.07 -6.28 -4.02
N GLU A 29 -13.92 -6.75 -4.94
CA GLU A 29 -13.82 -8.08 -5.55
C GLU A 29 -12.58 -8.24 -6.45
N GLU A 30 -12.01 -7.13 -6.95
CA GLU A 30 -10.83 -7.13 -7.82
C GLU A 30 -9.55 -7.61 -7.13
N ARG A 31 -9.55 -7.62 -5.80
CA ARG A 31 -8.41 -8.02 -4.96
C ARG A 31 -7.99 -9.46 -5.19
N GLY A 32 -8.91 -10.37 -5.53
CA GLY A 32 -8.62 -11.77 -5.79
C GLY A 32 -7.66 -12.44 -4.78
N SER A 33 -7.03 -13.54 -5.17
CA SER A 33 -5.93 -14.13 -4.39
C SER A 33 -4.60 -13.53 -4.84
N GLY A 34 -3.85 -12.94 -3.91
CA GLY A 34 -2.49 -12.47 -4.16
C GLY A 34 -2.36 -11.14 -4.90
N ARG A 35 -3.43 -10.38 -5.13
CA ARG A 35 -3.36 -8.99 -5.62
C ARG A 35 -3.74 -8.07 -4.46
N ARG A 36 -2.85 -7.17 -4.08
CA ARG A 36 -3.08 -6.27 -2.94
C ARG A 36 -2.90 -4.82 -3.33
N THR A 37 -1.96 -4.54 -4.24
CA THR A 37 -1.55 -3.17 -4.54
C THR A 37 -1.10 -3.06 -5.99
N LEU A 38 -1.47 -1.96 -6.65
CA LEU A 38 -0.94 -1.53 -7.94
C LEU A 38 0.25 -0.60 -7.69
N VAL A 39 1.37 -0.86 -8.37
CA VAL A 39 2.60 -0.06 -8.25
C VAL A 39 2.91 0.58 -9.60
N TRP A 40 2.87 1.90 -9.64
CA TRP A 40 3.12 2.68 -10.85
C TRP A 40 4.60 3.01 -10.94
N VAL A 41 5.25 2.57 -12.02
CA VAL A 41 6.70 2.66 -12.22
C VAL A 41 6.99 3.45 -13.48
N GLU A 42 7.98 4.33 -13.42
CA GLU A 42 8.46 5.09 -14.57
C GLU A 42 8.77 4.19 -15.77
N GLY A 43 8.23 4.55 -16.93
CA GLY A 43 8.47 3.84 -18.18
C GLY A 43 7.67 2.54 -18.37
N ILE A 44 6.82 2.16 -17.42
CA ILE A 44 5.89 1.03 -17.56
C ILE A 44 4.47 1.58 -17.72
N ALA A 45 3.83 1.24 -18.83
CA ALA A 45 2.48 1.74 -19.15
C ALA A 45 1.41 1.21 -18.18
N GLU A 46 1.53 -0.05 -17.79
CA GLU A 46 0.60 -0.72 -16.88
C GLU A 46 1.21 -0.90 -15.48
N PRO A 47 0.43 -0.76 -14.41
CA PRO A 47 0.95 -0.91 -13.05
C PRO A 47 1.40 -2.34 -12.77
N VAL A 48 2.47 -2.47 -11.98
CA VAL A 48 2.93 -3.77 -11.50
C VAL A 48 2.04 -4.21 -10.34
N VAL A 49 1.37 -5.35 -10.50
CA VAL A 49 0.53 -5.93 -9.45
C VAL A 49 1.39 -6.61 -8.39
N ALA A 50 1.35 -6.04 -7.18
CA ALA A 50 2.01 -6.54 -5.99
C ALA A 50 1.06 -7.38 -5.12
N SER A 51 1.63 -8.39 -4.46
CA SER A 51 0.90 -9.19 -3.47
C SER A 51 1.04 -8.68 -2.04
N ARG A 52 1.88 -7.66 -1.86
CA ARG A 52 2.05 -6.94 -0.59
C ARG A 52 1.10 -5.77 -0.50
N THR A 53 0.71 -5.43 0.73
CA THR A 53 -0.08 -4.24 1.02
C THR A 53 0.73 -2.97 0.77
N GLU A 54 0.02 -1.87 0.54
CA GLU A 54 0.58 -0.54 0.38
C GLU A 54 1.45 -0.15 1.58
N ASP A 55 1.00 -0.44 2.80
CA ASP A 55 1.73 -0.15 4.05
C ASP A 55 3.10 -0.85 4.10
N ALA A 56 3.15 -2.13 3.70
CA ALA A 56 4.39 -2.90 3.70
C ALA A 56 5.38 -2.42 2.63
N ILE A 57 4.88 -1.93 1.48
CA ILE A 57 5.71 -1.38 0.41
C ILE A 57 6.23 0.01 0.80
N LEU A 58 5.36 0.86 1.37
CA LEU A 58 5.72 2.20 1.84
C LEU A 58 6.78 2.16 2.93
N HIS A 59 6.69 1.21 3.88
CA HIS A 59 7.71 1.01 4.91
C HIS A 59 9.09 0.69 4.30
N GLU A 60 9.15 -0.12 3.25
CA GLU A 60 10.40 -0.48 2.58
C GLU A 60 10.97 0.69 1.77
N LEU A 61 10.10 1.46 1.11
CA LEU A 61 10.45 2.69 0.41
C LEU A 61 11.03 3.73 1.36
N ALA A 62 10.43 3.91 2.53
CA ALA A 62 10.92 4.84 3.55
C ALA A 62 12.35 4.50 3.99
N GLY A 63 12.72 3.22 3.98
CA GLY A 63 14.05 2.73 4.31
C GLY A 63 14.29 2.59 5.80
N VAL A 64 15.47 2.08 6.16
CA VAL A 64 15.79 1.60 7.53
C VAL A 64 15.86 2.76 8.54
N ASP A 65 16.13 3.98 8.09
CA ASP A 65 16.24 5.17 8.95
C ASP A 65 14.94 6.01 9.02
N ALA A 66 13.89 5.62 8.31
CA ALA A 66 12.64 6.38 8.35
C ALA A 66 11.76 5.93 9.52
N PRO A 67 11.13 6.87 10.24
CA PRO A 67 10.13 6.52 11.24
C PRO A 67 8.99 5.73 10.55
N PRO A 68 8.44 4.68 11.19
CA PRO A 68 7.42 3.85 10.58
C PRO A 68 6.24 4.72 10.13
N PRO A 69 5.65 4.47 8.93
CA PRO A 69 4.51 5.24 8.48
C PRO A 69 3.39 5.15 9.51
N ALA A 70 2.70 6.26 9.75
CA ALA A 70 1.54 6.29 10.62
C ALA A 70 0.52 5.28 10.07
N ARG A 71 0.35 4.15 10.78
CA ARG A 71 -0.62 3.11 10.40
C ARG A 71 -1.96 3.80 10.20
N ARG A 72 -2.53 3.71 9.00
CA ARG A 72 -3.92 4.13 8.79
C ARG A 72 -4.76 3.35 9.81
N PRO A 73 -5.54 4.03 10.67
CA PRO A 73 -6.41 3.31 11.58
C PRO A 73 -7.31 2.43 10.72
N ARG A 74 -7.26 1.11 10.93
CA ARG A 74 -8.31 0.22 10.42
C ARG A 74 -9.60 0.84 10.92
N GLY A 75 -10.49 1.23 9.99
CA GLY A 75 -11.71 1.94 10.33
C GLY A 75 -12.34 1.31 11.55
N LYS A 76 -12.58 2.12 12.59
CA LYS A 76 -13.40 1.66 13.72
C LYS A 76 -14.68 1.07 13.11
N PRO A 77 -15.13 -0.13 13.54
CA PRO A 77 -16.44 -0.60 13.16
C PRO A 77 -17.44 0.53 13.44
N LEU A 78 -18.27 0.85 12.47
CA LEU A 78 -19.34 1.86 12.56
C LEU A 78 -20.47 1.39 13.50
N ALA A 79 -20.13 0.70 14.58
CA ALA A 79 -21.02 0.10 15.54
C ALA A 79 -20.53 0.49 16.94
N GLN A 80 -20.71 1.77 17.27
CA GLN A 80 -20.76 2.32 18.64
C GLN A 80 -20.96 3.84 18.56
N HIS A 81 -22.07 4.29 17.97
CA HIS A 81 -22.65 5.59 18.29
C HIS A 81 -24.08 5.36 18.80
N PRO A 82 -24.27 4.95 20.07
CA PRO A 82 -25.60 4.74 20.66
C PRO A 82 -26.32 6.06 21.00
N SER A 83 -26.09 7.15 20.27
CA SER A 83 -26.56 8.49 20.67
C SER A 83 -27.04 9.36 19.51
N LEU A 84 -27.52 8.76 18.42
CA LEU A 84 -28.09 9.49 17.28
C LEU A 84 -29.60 9.31 17.11
N PHE A 85 -30.24 8.53 17.97
CA PHE A 85 -31.70 8.46 18.06
C PHE A 85 -32.11 8.77 19.50
N SER A 86 -32.09 10.05 19.86
CA SER A 86 -32.95 10.58 20.91
C SER A 86 -33.71 11.74 20.31
N GLU A 87 -35.00 11.75 20.63
CA GLU A 87 -36.02 12.78 20.42
C GLU A 87 -36.99 12.52 19.25
N GLY A 88 -38.24 12.23 19.64
CA GLY A 88 -39.41 11.96 18.80
C GLY A 88 -40.36 11.01 19.49
#